data_AF-A0A0Q9YNQ9-F1
#
_entry.id   AF-A0A0Q9YNQ9-F1
#
_cell.length_a   1.000
_cell.length_b   1.000
_cell.length_c   1.000
_cell.angle_alpha   90.00
_cell.angle_beta   90.00
_cell.angle_gamma   90.00
#
_symmetry.space_group_name_H-M   'P 1'
#
loop_
_entity.id
_entity.type
_entity.pdbx_description
1 polymer ?
#
loop_
_entity_poly.entity_id
_entity_poly.type
_entity_poly.pdbx_seq_one_letter_code
_entity_poly.pdbx_strand_id
1 'polypeptide(L)'
;MPSNKKRPLTRSTQGAKGTRQEILKVQEGQHAIDAVFSNADLISHIQSFLPAYKLRGQHAVGNVSKKFHAAQTTNNKLNSISLSDVVRTCRSSDDVRNIFNDKTLFQQLNWQAMLEILSYHPEVALRLLNEPKWLSNQDTCILSSKNEVLGVSLLKSLSCRRLNDNEIAKIGSDCPALAMRILNDPSLRSKMSITALTQLGKKQLDVAKKMLTDTDFRTRLQGNNLAILGYSHLEVAKLILADKELRLKMSFHDLVSICSNHPQLALAMLKESDFSAQLNSCYISMICEKHGSIALSVLQNDDLLLNLELSWVCIIASQDPHVARKILETFHSTLTGDDLANLGHQHFGIAKLILNNAQFREKLKGEHLARLGCANLAIAREILNDENLRQRLGRLELIILCNLPGATIMILDIPELFNTLTEDDLDYIRSKDFPLVNDHILSKLAGKVFLTYEEERLMKHLVTDVYKFKGICNLVQKVLNEEAKQIFAKKARI
;
A
#
# COMPACT_ATOMS: atom_id res chain seq x y z
N MET A 1 73.58 47.87 62.49
CA MET A 1 74.49 48.75 61.73
C MET A 1 75.73 47.98 61.34
N PRO A 2 76.50 48.39 60.30
CA PRO A 2 76.17 49.35 59.24
C PRO A 2 75.41 48.59 58.12
N SER A 3 75.50 48.79 56.79
CA SER A 3 76.01 49.88 55.94
C SER A 3 75.11 50.02 54.70
N ASN A 4 74.79 51.25 54.27
CA ASN A 4 73.98 51.52 53.08
C ASN A 4 74.87 51.69 51.83
N LYS A 5 74.58 51.01 50.71
CA LYS A 5 75.19 51.31 49.39
C LYS A 5 74.13 51.27 48.29
N LYS A 6 73.63 52.46 47.91
CA LYS A 6 72.81 52.67 46.71
C LYS A 6 73.58 52.23 45.47
N ARG A 7 73.00 51.36 44.63
CA ARG A 7 73.43 51.15 43.23
C ARG A 7 72.45 51.86 42.28
N PRO A 8 72.88 52.31 41.09
CA PRO A 8 72.02 53.07 40.18
C PRO A 8 71.01 52.18 39.46
N LEU A 9 69.80 52.69 39.26
CA LEU A 9 68.79 52.10 38.37
C LEU A 9 69.12 52.44 36.91
N THR A 10 69.90 51.58 36.25
CA THR A 10 70.00 51.60 34.78
C THR A 10 68.75 50.94 34.18
N ARG A 11 67.77 51.77 33.77
CA ARG A 11 66.63 51.31 32.94
C ARG A 11 67.18 50.77 31.61
N SER A 12 67.21 49.45 31.41
CA SER A 12 67.47 48.88 30.09
C SER A 12 66.18 48.92 29.25
N THR A 13 66.28 49.54 28.07
CA THR A 13 65.15 49.71 27.13
C THR A 13 64.99 48.52 26.17
N GLN A 14 65.29 47.30 26.63
CA GLN A 14 65.20 46.08 25.81
C GLN A 14 63.86 45.34 25.90
N GLY A 15 62.98 45.68 26.86
CA GLY A 15 61.67 45.02 27.04
C GLY A 15 60.58 45.37 26.00
N ALA A 16 60.81 46.35 25.12
CA ALA A 16 59.78 46.87 24.21
C ALA A 16 59.82 46.30 22.77
N LYS A 17 60.82 45.48 22.43
CA LYS A 17 60.94 44.90 21.06
C LYS A 17 60.29 43.51 20.93
N GLY A 18 60.29 42.69 21.98
CA GLY A 18 59.62 41.39 21.97
C GLY A 18 58.10 41.52 21.83
N THR A 19 57.49 42.33 22.68
CA THR A 19 56.05 42.64 22.64
C THR A 19 55.58 43.18 21.29
N ARG A 20 56.37 44.00 20.59
CA ARG A 20 55.98 44.53 19.27
C ARG A 20 56.01 43.46 18.17
N GLN A 21 56.95 42.51 18.22
CA GLN A 21 56.98 41.38 17.27
C GLN A 21 55.89 40.34 17.57
N GLU A 22 55.55 40.12 18.83
CA GLU A 22 54.42 39.24 19.20
C GLU A 22 53.08 39.85 18.78
N ILE A 23 52.86 41.15 19.00
CA ILE A 23 51.67 41.87 18.52
C ILE A 23 51.55 41.80 17.00
N LEU A 24 52.65 42.00 16.25
CA LEU A 24 52.66 41.88 14.78
C LEU A 24 52.30 40.46 14.32
N LYS A 25 52.87 39.41 14.91
CA LYS A 25 52.53 38.01 14.58
C LYS A 25 51.07 37.68 14.87
N VAL A 26 50.51 38.20 15.96
CA VAL A 26 49.08 38.04 16.30
C VAL A 26 48.20 38.78 15.28
N GLN A 27 48.60 39.97 14.83
CA GLN A 27 47.90 40.74 13.79
C GLN A 27 47.96 40.06 12.41
N GLU A 28 49.12 39.54 12.00
CA GLU A 28 49.30 38.77 10.77
C GLU A 28 48.44 37.49 10.78
N GLY A 29 48.43 36.75 11.90
CA GLY A 29 47.56 35.60 12.09
C GLY A 29 46.08 35.95 12.03
N GLN A 30 45.66 37.07 12.63
CA GLN A 30 44.28 37.55 12.56
C GLN A 30 43.88 37.94 11.13
N HIS A 31 44.75 38.63 10.38
CA HIS A 31 44.50 38.97 8.96
C HIS A 31 44.37 37.73 8.07
N ALA A 32 45.20 36.71 8.29
CA ALA A 32 45.08 35.44 7.57
C ALA A 32 43.74 34.73 7.88
N ILE A 33 43.30 34.75 9.14
CA ILE A 33 41.99 34.24 9.56
C ILE A 33 40.84 35.03 8.89
N ASP A 34 40.92 36.37 8.85
CA ASP A 34 39.90 37.21 8.22
C ASP A 34 39.84 37.03 6.70
N ALA A 35 40.97 36.78 6.04
CA ALA A 35 41.01 36.43 4.62
C ALA A 35 40.33 35.09 4.33
N VAL A 36 40.54 34.07 5.17
CA VAL A 36 39.87 32.75 5.07
C VAL A 36 38.35 32.90 5.26
N PHE A 37 37.91 33.69 6.26
CA PHE A 37 36.48 33.95 6.50
C PHE A 37 35.81 34.89 5.49
N SER A 38 36.57 35.50 4.60
CA SER A 38 36.05 36.31 3.48
C SER A 38 35.88 35.51 2.18
N ASN A 39 36.37 34.27 2.13
CA ASN A 39 36.32 33.43 0.93
C ASN A 39 35.25 32.32 1.05
N ALA A 40 34.17 32.45 0.29
CA ALA A 40 33.03 31.54 0.33
C ALA A 40 33.39 30.09 -0.05
N ASP A 41 34.33 29.87 -0.96
CA ASP A 41 34.76 28.53 -1.40
C ASP A 41 35.61 27.85 -0.33
N LEU A 42 36.53 28.57 0.33
CA LEU A 42 37.29 28.05 1.47
C LEU A 42 36.38 27.71 2.65
N ILE A 43 35.36 28.52 2.92
CA ILE A 43 34.39 28.27 3.99
C ILE A 43 33.52 27.05 3.67
N SER A 44 33.05 26.93 2.41
CA SER A 44 32.33 25.74 1.93
C SER A 44 33.20 24.48 2.01
N HIS A 45 34.49 24.58 1.68
CA HIS A 45 35.46 23.50 1.78
C HIS A 45 35.68 23.07 3.24
N ILE A 46 35.95 24.01 4.15
CA ILE A 46 36.06 23.74 5.60
C ILE A 46 34.78 23.08 6.14
N GLN A 47 33.61 23.57 5.73
CA GLN A 47 32.31 23.01 6.14
C GLN A 47 32.07 21.61 5.57
N SER A 48 32.61 21.26 4.41
CA SER A 48 32.49 19.91 3.85
C SER A 48 33.18 18.83 4.69
N PHE A 49 34.17 19.21 5.52
CA PHE A 49 34.81 18.33 6.51
C PHE A 49 34.14 18.37 7.90
N LEU A 50 33.20 19.28 8.14
CA LEU A 50 32.45 19.33 9.39
C LEU A 50 31.24 18.38 9.32
N PRO A 51 31.02 17.52 10.33
CA PRO A 51 29.79 16.76 10.44
C PRO A 51 28.56 17.68 10.40
N ALA A 52 27.48 17.27 9.73
CA ALA A 52 26.31 18.14 9.51
C ALA A 52 25.66 18.60 10.82
N TYR A 53 25.76 17.81 11.89
CA TYR A 53 25.31 18.20 13.23
C TYR A 53 26.14 19.29 13.91
N LYS A 54 27.36 19.61 13.41
CA LYS A 54 28.14 20.79 13.86
C LYS A 54 27.78 22.06 13.09
N LEU A 55 26.96 21.95 12.05
CA LEU A 55 26.48 23.08 11.23
C LEU A 55 25.04 23.49 11.57
N ARG A 56 24.37 22.77 12.48
CA ARG A 56 22.98 22.96 12.90
C ARG A 56 22.88 22.75 14.42
N GLY A 57 21.95 23.42 15.09
CA GLY A 57 21.76 23.28 16.55
C GLY A 57 22.28 24.46 17.39
N GLN A 58 22.06 24.40 18.70
CA GLN A 58 22.51 25.38 19.69
C GLN A 58 24.04 25.50 19.69
N HIS A 59 24.75 24.40 19.44
CA HIS A 59 26.22 24.35 19.38
C HIS A 59 26.78 24.41 17.94
N ALA A 60 25.97 24.83 16.96
CA ALA A 60 26.44 25.03 15.58
C ALA A 60 27.63 26.00 15.52
N VAL A 61 28.59 25.73 14.63
CA VAL A 61 29.79 26.56 14.44
C VAL A 61 29.45 28.03 14.12
N GLY A 62 28.33 28.28 13.43
CA GLY A 62 27.79 29.63 13.22
C GLY A 62 27.32 30.33 14.51
N ASN A 63 26.74 29.59 15.46
CA ASN A 63 26.22 30.16 16.71
C ASN A 63 27.34 30.48 17.71
N VAL A 64 28.48 29.77 17.65
CA VAL A 64 29.63 29.99 18.55
C VAL A 64 30.70 30.93 18.00
N SER A 65 30.66 31.30 16.70
CA SER A 65 31.62 32.22 16.09
C SER A 65 30.94 33.24 15.18
N LYS A 66 31.03 34.52 15.56
CA LYS A 66 30.49 35.66 14.77
C LYS A 66 31.04 35.71 13.34
N LYS A 67 32.29 35.28 13.11
CA LYS A 67 32.91 35.24 11.77
C LYS A 67 32.28 34.13 10.91
N PHE A 68 32.07 32.94 11.47
CA PHE A 68 31.33 31.87 10.79
C PHE A 68 29.87 32.26 10.55
N HIS A 69 29.20 32.90 11.51
CA HIS A 69 27.83 33.39 11.31
C HIS A 69 27.73 34.34 10.11
N ALA A 70 28.58 35.37 10.07
CA ALA A 70 28.60 36.35 8.99
C ALA A 70 28.84 35.68 7.63
N ALA A 71 29.81 34.77 7.55
CA ALA A 71 30.09 34.00 6.34
C ALA A 71 28.93 33.08 5.92
N GLN A 72 28.24 32.44 6.88
CA GLN A 72 27.07 31.61 6.62
C GLN A 72 25.89 32.42 6.09
N THR A 73 25.61 33.60 6.66
CA THR A 73 24.53 34.47 6.18
C THR A 73 24.73 34.99 4.76
N THR A 74 25.97 35.08 4.28
CA THR A 74 26.29 35.47 2.90
C THR A 74 26.15 34.29 1.91
N ASN A 75 26.15 33.05 2.40
CA ASN A 75 26.16 31.84 1.56
C ASN A 75 24.85 31.04 1.72
N ASN A 76 23.80 31.50 1.01
CA ASN A 76 22.43 30.99 1.07
C ASN A 76 22.26 29.47 0.88
N LYS A 77 23.26 28.75 0.34
CA LYS A 77 23.23 27.28 0.20
C LYS A 77 23.19 26.55 1.55
N LEU A 78 23.61 27.18 2.65
CA LEU A 78 23.83 26.48 3.93
C LEU A 78 22.58 26.27 4.78
N ASN A 79 21.48 26.98 4.49
CA ASN A 79 20.19 26.75 5.16
C ASN A 79 19.49 25.45 4.71
N SER A 80 20.09 24.66 3.79
CA SER A 80 19.48 23.44 3.24
C SER A 80 19.93 22.14 3.90
N ILE A 81 20.75 22.16 4.96
CA ILE A 81 21.22 20.93 5.63
C ILE A 81 20.02 20.17 6.21
N SER A 82 19.68 19.06 5.58
CA SER A 82 18.51 18.27 5.91
C SER A 82 18.73 17.40 7.16
N LEU A 83 17.65 16.88 7.74
CA LEU A 83 17.77 15.91 8.84
C LEU A 83 18.40 14.58 8.37
N SER A 84 18.24 14.21 7.10
CA SER A 84 18.93 13.03 6.55
C SER A 84 20.43 13.25 6.37
N ASP A 85 20.91 14.49 6.17
CA ASP A 85 22.35 14.80 6.21
C ASP A 85 22.94 14.67 7.62
N VAL A 86 22.17 15.08 8.64
CA VAL A 86 22.52 14.84 10.06
C VAL A 86 22.64 13.33 10.31
N VAL A 87 21.60 12.55 10.01
CA VAL A 87 21.62 11.08 10.19
C VAL A 87 22.76 10.41 9.40
N ARG A 88 22.98 10.82 8.14
CA ARG A 88 24.04 10.31 7.26
C ARG A 88 25.44 10.54 7.86
N THR A 89 25.71 11.74 8.38
CA THR A 89 27.01 12.06 8.99
C THR A 89 27.20 11.41 10.37
N CYS A 90 26.13 11.03 11.07
CA CYS A 90 26.24 10.24 12.29
C CYS A 90 26.81 8.83 12.04
N ARG A 91 26.59 8.24 10.85
CA ARG A 91 27.05 6.86 10.54
C ARG A 91 28.57 6.69 10.62
N SER A 92 29.33 7.79 10.55
CA SER A 92 30.80 7.80 10.49
C SER A 92 31.45 8.76 11.49
N SER A 93 30.75 9.15 12.57
CA SER A 93 31.27 10.11 13.55
C SER A 93 31.19 9.55 14.98
N ASP A 94 32.32 9.53 15.68
CA ASP A 94 32.42 9.05 17.07
C ASP A 94 31.77 10.01 18.10
N ASP A 95 31.46 11.23 17.69
CA ASP A 95 31.06 12.36 18.55
C ASP A 95 29.54 12.64 18.52
N VAL A 96 28.75 11.60 18.25
CA VAL A 96 27.27 11.62 18.23
C VAL A 96 26.65 11.95 19.59
N ARG A 97 27.40 11.81 20.70
CA ARG A 97 26.98 12.22 22.06
C ARG A 97 26.54 13.69 22.10
N ASN A 98 27.18 14.56 21.34
CA ASN A 98 26.85 15.99 21.31
C ASN A 98 25.49 16.29 20.67
N ILE A 99 24.94 15.40 19.84
CA ILE A 99 23.63 15.56 19.20
C ILE A 99 22.50 15.38 20.21
N PHE A 100 22.61 14.37 21.08
CA PHE A 100 21.62 14.10 22.13
C PHE A 100 21.71 15.09 23.30
N ASN A 101 22.84 15.78 23.44
CA ASN A 101 23.01 16.87 24.40
C ASN A 101 22.47 18.23 23.88
N ASP A 102 22.40 18.43 22.55
CA ASP A 102 21.86 19.65 21.94
C ASP A 102 20.33 19.59 21.90
N LYS A 103 19.68 20.35 22.80
CA LYS A 103 18.22 20.38 22.92
C LYS A 103 17.51 20.73 21.62
N THR A 104 18.11 21.57 20.78
CA THR A 104 17.47 22.06 19.56
C THR A 104 17.59 21.06 18.41
N LEU A 105 18.70 20.32 18.31
CA LEU A 105 18.80 19.18 17.39
C LEU A 105 17.90 18.03 17.83
N PHE A 106 17.93 17.68 19.12
CA PHE A 106 17.13 16.59 19.68
C PHE A 106 15.63 16.79 19.43
N GLN A 107 15.10 18.00 19.63
CA GLN A 107 13.71 18.34 19.34
C GLN A 107 13.34 18.32 17.84
N GLN A 108 14.32 18.39 16.93
CA GLN A 108 14.10 18.36 15.48
C GLN A 108 14.27 16.97 14.87
N LEU A 109 14.90 16.03 15.58
CA LEU A 109 15.00 14.65 15.13
C LEU A 109 13.65 13.95 15.32
N ASN A 110 13.08 13.41 14.24
CA ASN A 110 11.93 12.53 14.36
C ASN A 110 12.35 11.17 14.97
N TRP A 111 11.37 10.40 15.44
CA TRP A 111 11.62 9.15 16.15
C TRP A 111 12.47 8.15 15.34
N GLN A 112 12.17 8.00 14.05
CA GLN A 112 12.90 7.11 13.15
C GLN A 112 14.38 7.52 12.98
N ALA A 113 14.65 8.83 12.88
CA ALA A 113 16.01 9.36 12.78
C ALA A 113 16.83 9.11 14.07
N MET A 114 16.21 9.26 15.25
CA MET A 114 16.88 8.91 16.51
C MET A 114 17.17 7.41 16.61
N LEU A 115 16.20 6.56 16.27
CA LEU A 115 16.38 5.10 16.24
C LEU A 115 17.51 4.67 15.29
N GLU A 116 17.62 5.32 14.13
CA GLU A 116 18.69 5.06 13.15
C GLU A 116 20.06 5.51 13.68
N ILE A 117 20.17 6.74 14.20
CA ILE A 117 21.44 7.23 14.78
C ILE A 117 21.91 6.30 15.91
N LEU A 118 21.01 5.90 16.80
CA LEU A 118 21.32 5.03 17.94
C LEU A 118 21.70 3.60 17.52
N SER A 119 21.23 3.08 16.38
CA SER A 119 21.62 1.74 15.93
C SER A 119 23.08 1.66 15.47
N TYR A 120 23.67 2.78 15.03
CA TYR A 120 25.11 2.90 14.73
C TYR A 120 25.98 3.18 15.97
N HIS A 121 25.39 3.67 17.06
CA HIS A 121 26.12 4.19 18.23
C HIS A 121 25.76 3.45 19.52
N PRO A 122 26.18 2.17 19.68
CA PRO A 122 25.75 1.35 20.79
C PRO A 122 26.13 1.94 22.15
N GLU A 123 27.30 2.57 22.31
CA GLU A 123 27.66 3.20 23.59
C GLU A 123 26.73 4.34 24.01
N VAL A 124 26.19 5.10 23.05
CA VAL A 124 25.25 6.20 23.33
C VAL A 124 23.89 5.63 23.68
N ALA A 125 23.43 4.64 22.91
CA ALA A 125 22.18 3.95 23.16
C ALA A 125 22.18 3.18 24.50
N LEU A 126 23.29 2.57 24.91
CA LEU A 126 23.43 1.93 26.23
C LEU A 126 23.27 2.92 27.39
N ARG A 127 23.72 4.16 27.24
CA ARG A 127 23.50 5.19 28.27
C ARG A 127 22.02 5.55 28.36
N LEU A 128 21.37 5.81 27.22
CA LEU A 128 19.94 6.12 27.16
C LEU A 128 19.05 4.97 27.67
N LEU A 129 19.41 3.70 27.39
CA LEU A 129 18.70 2.52 27.91
C LEU A 129 18.76 2.39 29.44
N ASN A 130 19.76 2.99 30.09
CA ASN A 130 19.85 3.07 31.55
C ASN A 130 19.12 4.31 32.14
N GLU A 131 18.64 5.22 31.30
CA GLU A 131 17.83 6.38 31.69
C GLU A 131 16.35 6.21 31.26
N PRO A 132 15.51 5.51 32.06
CA PRO A 132 14.15 5.09 31.67
C PRO A 132 13.12 6.23 31.51
N LYS A 133 13.57 7.50 31.47
CA LYS A 133 12.73 8.68 31.22
C LYS A 133 12.59 9.00 29.73
N TRP A 134 13.51 8.53 28.89
CA TRP A 134 13.60 8.94 27.48
C TRP A 134 13.01 7.94 26.48
N LEU A 135 12.89 6.67 26.86
CA LEU A 135 12.50 5.57 25.98
C LEU A 135 11.29 4.83 26.59
N SER A 136 10.26 4.57 25.79
CA SER A 136 9.26 3.58 26.16
C SER A 136 9.85 2.16 26.10
N ASN A 137 9.13 1.16 26.63
CA ASN A 137 9.51 -0.24 26.44
C ASN A 137 9.54 -0.61 24.95
N GLN A 138 8.59 -0.10 24.15
CA GLN A 138 8.51 -0.38 22.71
C GLN A 138 9.74 0.17 21.97
N ASP A 139 10.15 1.39 22.29
CA ASP A 139 11.35 2.05 21.76
C ASP A 139 12.62 1.29 22.11
N THR A 140 12.72 0.91 23.38
CA THR A 140 13.78 0.05 23.94
C THR A 140 13.88 -1.27 23.17
N CYS A 141 12.74 -1.89 22.83
CA CYS A 141 12.69 -3.13 22.05
C CYS A 141 13.12 -2.92 20.58
N ILE A 142 12.69 -1.83 19.94
CA ILE A 142 13.04 -1.52 18.53
C ILE A 142 14.53 -1.20 18.37
N LEU A 143 15.13 -0.47 19.31
CA LEU A 143 16.59 -0.24 19.34
C LEU A 143 17.34 -1.56 19.50
N SER A 144 16.89 -2.38 20.44
CA SER A 144 17.57 -3.61 20.84
C SER A 144 17.41 -4.76 19.84
N SER A 145 16.34 -4.80 19.04
CA SER A 145 16.20 -5.78 17.96
C SER A 145 17.04 -5.46 16.73
N LYS A 146 17.47 -4.20 16.56
CA LYS A 146 18.32 -3.74 15.44
C LYS A 146 19.83 -3.85 15.68
N ASN A 147 20.27 -4.01 16.93
CA ASN A 147 21.69 -4.06 17.27
C ASN A 147 21.95 -5.12 18.35
N GLU A 148 22.73 -6.15 18.03
CA GLU A 148 23.00 -7.28 18.92
C GLU A 148 23.66 -6.84 20.24
N VAL A 149 24.60 -5.89 20.21
CA VAL A 149 25.29 -5.41 21.42
C VAL A 149 24.31 -4.75 22.39
N LEU A 150 23.34 -4.00 21.86
CA LEU A 150 22.26 -3.40 22.65
C LEU A 150 21.31 -4.47 23.20
N GLY A 151 20.85 -5.40 22.37
CA GLY A 151 19.99 -6.50 22.79
C GLY A 151 20.63 -7.37 23.88
N VAL A 152 21.90 -7.77 23.70
CA VAL A 152 22.66 -8.53 24.71
C VAL A 152 22.75 -7.77 26.03
N SER A 153 23.03 -6.48 25.99
CA SER A 153 23.19 -5.65 27.18
C SER A 153 21.86 -5.43 27.90
N LEU A 154 20.79 -5.16 27.15
CA LEU A 154 19.43 -5.03 27.68
C LEU A 154 18.98 -6.34 28.34
N LEU A 155 19.14 -7.49 27.67
CA LEU A 155 18.76 -8.81 28.20
C LEU A 155 19.54 -9.20 29.47
N LYS A 156 20.81 -8.77 29.60
CA LYS A 156 21.60 -8.93 30.83
C LYS A 156 21.21 -7.97 31.96
N SER A 157 20.65 -6.82 31.63
CA SER A 157 20.40 -5.73 32.58
C SER A 157 19.21 -6.02 33.52
N LEU A 158 19.17 -5.33 34.67
CA LEU A 158 17.96 -5.30 35.51
C LEU A 158 16.74 -4.77 34.76
N SER A 159 16.90 -3.94 33.71
CA SER A 159 15.81 -3.45 32.88
C SER A 159 15.08 -4.58 32.14
N CYS A 160 15.74 -5.72 31.84
CA CYS A 160 15.06 -6.91 31.31
C CYS A 160 13.97 -7.43 32.25
N ARG A 161 14.06 -7.18 33.56
CA ARG A 161 13.01 -7.58 34.52
C ARG A 161 11.68 -6.86 34.25
N ARG A 162 11.73 -5.61 33.74
CA ARG A 162 10.55 -4.79 33.43
C ARG A 162 9.83 -5.17 32.14
N LEU A 163 10.50 -5.91 31.25
CA LEU A 163 9.92 -6.29 29.96
C LEU A 163 8.96 -7.48 30.09
N ASN A 164 7.85 -7.47 29.36
CA ASN A 164 6.98 -8.64 29.24
C ASN A 164 7.53 -9.66 28.21
N ASP A 165 6.86 -10.80 28.06
CA ASP A 165 7.31 -11.89 27.18
C ASP A 165 7.26 -11.50 25.69
N ASN A 166 6.24 -10.76 25.26
CA ASN A 166 6.14 -10.24 23.89
C ASN A 166 7.23 -9.21 23.57
N GLU A 167 7.61 -8.35 24.52
CA GLU A 167 8.70 -7.39 24.41
C GLU A 167 10.06 -8.09 24.26
N ILE A 168 10.32 -9.11 25.09
CA ILE A 168 11.54 -9.94 24.97
C ILE A 168 11.56 -10.71 23.65
N ALA A 169 10.42 -11.28 23.23
CA ALA A 169 10.30 -11.92 21.93
C ALA A 169 10.56 -10.93 20.78
N LYS A 170 10.07 -9.69 20.87
CA LYS A 170 10.29 -8.68 19.83
C LYS A 170 11.78 -8.34 19.66
N ILE A 171 12.54 -8.26 20.77
CA ILE A 171 14.00 -8.05 20.76
C ILE A 171 14.72 -9.17 19.98
N GLY A 172 14.42 -10.43 20.27
CA GLY A 172 15.01 -11.56 19.54
C GLY A 172 14.51 -11.71 18.10
N SER A 173 13.31 -11.23 17.79
CA SER A 173 12.60 -11.57 16.55
C SER A 173 13.34 -11.19 15.26
N ASP A 174 14.11 -10.11 15.29
CA ASP A 174 14.81 -9.57 14.11
C ASP A 174 16.32 -9.92 14.08
N CYS A 175 16.85 -10.62 15.10
CA CYS A 175 18.27 -10.97 15.22
C CYS A 175 18.49 -12.42 15.70
N PRO A 176 19.02 -13.33 14.86
CA PRO A 176 19.22 -14.74 15.22
C PRO A 176 20.10 -15.00 16.45
N ALA A 177 21.17 -14.22 16.63
CA ALA A 177 22.03 -14.34 17.80
C ALA A 177 21.29 -14.01 19.11
N LEU A 178 20.43 -12.98 19.10
CA LEU A 178 19.61 -12.61 20.25
C LEU A 178 18.52 -13.65 20.55
N ALA A 179 17.83 -14.16 19.52
CA ALA A 179 16.84 -15.23 19.71
C ALA A 179 17.47 -16.50 20.29
N MET A 180 18.57 -16.98 19.71
CA MET A 180 19.31 -18.13 20.25
C MET A 180 19.80 -17.89 21.68
N ARG A 181 20.23 -16.67 22.01
CA ARG A 181 20.58 -16.29 23.37
C ARG A 181 19.40 -16.38 24.34
N ILE A 182 18.22 -15.89 23.94
CA ILE A 182 16.98 -15.99 24.73
C ILE A 182 16.60 -17.45 24.97
N LEU A 183 16.71 -18.31 23.95
CA LEU A 183 16.41 -19.75 24.09
C LEU A 183 17.41 -20.48 25.00
N ASN A 184 18.69 -20.09 24.96
CA ASN A 184 19.76 -20.75 25.71
C ASN A 184 19.91 -20.22 27.16
N ASP A 185 19.28 -19.09 27.51
CA ASP A 185 19.29 -18.55 28.88
C ASP A 185 18.09 -19.10 29.69
N PRO A 186 18.30 -19.93 30.74
CA PRO A 186 17.22 -20.52 31.51
C PRO A 186 16.33 -19.49 32.23
N SER A 187 16.86 -18.31 32.57
CA SER A 187 16.13 -17.27 33.28
C SER A 187 15.18 -16.50 32.35
N LEU A 188 15.58 -16.28 31.10
CA LEU A 188 14.71 -15.71 30.07
C LEU A 188 13.68 -16.75 29.60
N ARG A 189 14.12 -18.01 29.41
CA ARG A 189 13.28 -19.15 29.02
C ARG A 189 12.15 -19.45 30.00
N SER A 190 12.39 -19.32 31.30
CA SER A 190 11.36 -19.50 32.35
C SER A 190 10.45 -18.30 32.51
N LYS A 191 10.92 -17.09 32.15
CA LYS A 191 10.12 -15.86 32.16
C LYS A 191 9.11 -15.78 31.00
N MET A 192 9.40 -16.39 29.86
CA MET A 192 8.58 -16.29 28.65
C MET A 192 7.56 -17.42 28.49
N SER A 193 6.36 -17.06 27.99
CA SER A 193 5.38 -18.05 27.53
C SER A 193 5.92 -18.83 26.31
N ILE A 194 5.45 -20.07 26.14
CA ILE A 194 5.82 -20.89 24.96
C ILE A 194 5.36 -20.23 23.65
N THR A 195 4.25 -19.47 23.69
CA THR A 195 3.75 -18.69 22.55
C THR A 195 4.68 -17.54 22.17
N ALA A 196 5.21 -16.78 23.13
CA ALA A 196 6.19 -15.73 22.87
C ALA A 196 7.51 -16.29 22.33
N LEU A 197 8.00 -17.40 22.89
CA LEU A 197 9.16 -18.13 22.39
C LEU A 197 8.93 -18.66 20.96
N THR A 198 7.72 -19.13 20.66
CA THR A 198 7.33 -19.59 19.32
C THR A 198 7.42 -18.47 18.27
N GLN A 199 7.18 -17.20 18.62
CA GLN A 199 7.35 -16.08 17.68
C GLN A 199 8.82 -15.85 17.27
N LEU A 200 9.80 -16.28 18.09
CA LEU A 200 11.21 -16.27 17.71
C LEU A 200 11.46 -17.31 16.61
N GLY A 201 11.04 -18.56 16.84
CA GLY A 201 11.15 -19.64 15.86
C GLY A 201 10.37 -19.36 14.58
N LYS A 202 9.21 -18.70 14.66
CA LYS A 202 8.39 -18.29 13.51
C LYS A 202 9.20 -17.55 12.44
N LYS A 203 10.11 -16.65 12.84
CA LYS A 203 10.93 -15.89 11.89
C LYS A 203 12.24 -16.57 11.49
N GLN A 204 12.72 -17.54 12.27
CA GLN A 204 14.13 -17.97 12.22
C GLN A 204 14.25 -19.50 12.29
N LEU A 205 14.74 -20.09 11.19
CA LEU A 205 14.81 -21.53 10.97
C LEU A 205 15.56 -22.29 12.08
N ASP A 206 16.77 -21.83 12.44
CA ASP A 206 17.62 -22.54 13.40
C ASP A 206 17.07 -22.45 14.83
N VAL A 207 16.39 -21.35 15.16
CA VAL A 207 15.65 -21.19 16.42
C VAL A 207 14.50 -22.20 16.48
N ALA A 208 13.71 -22.32 15.41
CA ALA A 208 12.64 -23.32 15.34
C ALA A 208 13.18 -24.76 15.45
N LYS A 209 14.26 -25.10 14.74
CA LYS A 209 14.96 -26.41 14.86
C LYS A 209 15.45 -26.66 16.29
N LYS A 210 16.03 -25.65 16.95
CA LYS A 210 16.45 -25.73 18.36
C LYS A 210 15.26 -25.99 19.29
N MET A 211 14.09 -25.37 19.05
CA MET A 211 12.88 -25.64 19.84
C MET A 211 12.33 -27.07 19.68
N LEU A 212 12.47 -27.70 18.50
CA LEU A 212 12.02 -29.09 18.29
C LEU A 212 12.97 -30.16 18.88
N THR A 213 14.26 -29.82 19.00
CA THR A 213 15.32 -30.75 19.45
C THR A 213 15.67 -30.62 20.94
N ASP A 214 15.33 -29.50 21.58
CA ASP A 214 15.49 -29.28 23.02
C ASP A 214 14.31 -29.88 23.79
N THR A 215 14.59 -30.74 24.78
CA THR A 215 13.58 -31.54 25.48
C THR A 215 12.58 -30.71 26.29
N ASP A 216 12.99 -29.59 26.88
CA ASP A 216 12.10 -28.69 27.61
C ASP A 216 11.14 -27.97 26.66
N PHE A 217 11.62 -27.47 25.52
CA PHE A 217 10.74 -26.89 24.51
C PHE A 217 9.80 -27.95 23.91
N ARG A 218 10.31 -29.13 23.55
CA ARG A 218 9.54 -30.25 22.98
C ARG A 218 8.37 -30.67 23.87
N THR A 219 8.56 -30.73 25.19
CA THR A 219 7.48 -31.05 26.14
C THR A 219 6.45 -29.92 26.22
N ARG A 220 6.88 -28.66 26.28
CA ARG A 220 6.03 -27.46 26.43
C ARG A 220 5.23 -27.09 25.16
N LEU A 221 5.76 -27.34 23.97
CA LEU A 221 5.11 -27.04 22.69
C LEU A 221 3.75 -27.75 22.55
N GLN A 222 2.72 -27.01 22.11
CA GLN A 222 1.37 -27.51 21.81
C GLN A 222 1.08 -27.46 20.30
N GLY A 223 -0.02 -28.07 19.86
CA GLY A 223 -0.41 -28.16 18.44
C GLY A 223 -0.37 -26.82 17.68
N ASN A 224 -0.94 -25.77 18.26
CA ASN A 224 -0.92 -24.42 17.67
C ASN A 224 0.50 -23.82 17.58
N ASN A 225 1.41 -24.13 18.52
CA ASN A 225 2.79 -23.69 18.44
C ASN A 225 3.52 -24.41 17.29
N LEU A 226 3.32 -25.73 17.19
CA LEU A 226 3.86 -26.56 16.11
C LEU A 226 3.33 -26.11 14.74
N ALA A 227 2.04 -25.77 14.64
CA ALA A 227 1.44 -25.18 13.46
C ALA A 227 2.16 -23.88 13.04
N ILE A 228 2.37 -22.93 13.96
CA ILE A 228 3.06 -21.67 13.66
C ILE A 228 4.50 -21.89 13.18
N LEU A 229 5.25 -22.80 13.83
CA LEU A 229 6.63 -23.12 13.46
C LEU A 229 6.70 -23.82 12.09
N GLY A 230 5.87 -24.83 11.87
CA GLY A 230 5.82 -25.58 10.62
C GLY A 230 5.28 -24.76 9.44
N TYR A 231 4.21 -23.99 9.64
CA TYR A 231 3.68 -23.05 8.64
C TYR A 231 4.79 -22.15 8.10
N SER A 232 5.66 -21.65 8.99
CA SER A 232 6.69 -20.67 8.63
C SER A 232 7.88 -21.28 7.88
N HIS A 233 8.25 -22.53 8.14
CA HIS A 233 9.45 -23.16 7.57
C HIS A 233 9.21 -24.60 7.12
N LEU A 234 9.43 -24.89 5.82
CA LEU A 234 9.21 -26.21 5.23
C LEU A 234 10.00 -27.34 5.91
N GLU A 235 11.25 -27.08 6.29
CA GLU A 235 12.08 -28.08 6.97
C GLU A 235 11.56 -28.40 8.38
N VAL A 236 11.02 -27.40 9.06
CA VAL A 236 10.44 -27.54 10.41
C VAL A 236 9.12 -28.31 10.32
N ALA A 237 8.29 -28.04 9.30
CA ALA A 237 7.10 -28.84 9.00
C ALA A 237 7.45 -30.31 8.76
N LYS A 238 8.49 -30.59 7.95
CA LYS A 238 8.97 -31.97 7.70
C LYS A 238 9.42 -32.65 8.99
N LEU A 239 10.16 -31.95 9.86
CA LEU A 239 10.58 -32.48 11.17
C LEU A 239 9.40 -32.79 12.10
N ILE A 240 8.39 -31.91 12.14
CA ILE A 240 7.18 -32.10 12.96
C ILE A 240 6.36 -33.31 12.49
N LEU A 241 6.20 -33.49 11.18
CA LEU A 241 5.36 -34.56 10.61
C LEU A 241 6.04 -35.93 10.59
N ALA A 242 7.38 -35.96 10.52
CA ALA A 242 8.16 -37.19 10.68
C ALA A 242 8.20 -37.67 12.13
N ASP A 243 7.97 -36.79 13.10
CA ASP A 243 8.00 -37.09 14.52
C ASP A 243 6.60 -37.44 15.05
N LYS A 244 6.40 -38.71 15.42
CA LYS A 244 5.09 -39.20 15.89
C LYS A 244 4.58 -38.48 17.13
N GLU A 245 5.44 -38.10 18.08
CA GLU A 245 5.01 -37.43 19.32
C GLU A 245 4.57 -36.00 19.04
N LEU A 246 5.29 -35.29 18.16
CA LEU A 246 4.92 -33.93 17.75
C LEU A 246 3.65 -33.93 16.89
N ARG A 247 3.53 -34.85 15.92
CA ARG A 247 2.32 -35.02 15.10
C ARG A 247 1.08 -35.34 15.95
N LEU A 248 1.22 -36.13 17.02
CA LEU A 248 0.11 -36.43 17.96
C LEU A 248 -0.35 -35.25 18.81
N LYS A 249 0.46 -34.19 18.95
CA LYS A 249 0.06 -32.95 19.65
C LYS A 249 -0.76 -31.98 18.78
N MET A 250 -0.85 -32.24 17.48
CA MET A 250 -1.51 -31.37 16.52
C MET A 250 -2.97 -31.76 16.30
N SER A 251 -3.86 -30.78 16.19
CA SER A 251 -5.18 -30.99 15.63
C SER A 251 -5.12 -31.16 14.11
N PHE A 252 -6.17 -31.69 13.50
CA PHE A 252 -6.26 -31.75 12.03
C PHE A 252 -6.20 -30.35 11.38
N HIS A 253 -6.78 -29.34 12.03
CA HIS A 253 -6.68 -27.95 11.57
C HIS A 253 -5.24 -27.41 11.60
N ASP A 254 -4.45 -27.78 12.62
CA ASP A 254 -3.02 -27.43 12.68
C ASP A 254 -2.24 -28.04 11.50
N LEU A 255 -2.54 -29.30 11.13
CA LEU A 255 -1.92 -29.99 9.99
C LEU A 255 -2.31 -29.33 8.65
N VAL A 256 -3.58 -29.01 8.47
CA VAL A 256 -4.13 -28.28 7.31
C VAL A 256 -3.47 -26.91 7.17
N SER A 257 -3.29 -26.19 8.28
CA SER A 257 -2.59 -24.89 8.32
C SER A 257 -1.16 -25.00 7.81
N ILE A 258 -0.37 -25.99 8.28
CA ILE A 258 0.97 -26.25 7.72
C ILE A 258 0.91 -26.52 6.21
N CYS A 259 -0.02 -27.36 5.76
CA CYS A 259 -0.13 -27.75 4.34
C CYS A 259 -0.44 -26.55 3.43
N SER A 260 -1.30 -25.63 3.87
CA SER A 260 -1.73 -24.44 3.11
C SER A 260 -0.60 -23.47 2.71
N ASN A 261 0.60 -23.59 3.30
CA ASN A 261 1.75 -22.74 2.99
C ASN A 261 2.89 -23.49 2.27
N HIS A 262 2.77 -24.82 2.13
CA HIS A 262 3.85 -25.70 1.68
C HIS A 262 3.35 -26.68 0.60
N PRO A 263 3.33 -26.30 -0.69
CA PRO A 263 2.66 -27.09 -1.73
C PRO A 263 3.29 -28.47 -1.95
N GLN A 264 4.61 -28.61 -1.82
CA GLN A 264 5.29 -29.92 -1.87
C GLN A 264 4.80 -30.87 -0.77
N LEU A 265 4.48 -30.33 0.41
CA LEU A 265 4.05 -31.09 1.56
C LEU A 265 2.56 -31.42 1.46
N ALA A 266 1.72 -30.46 1.07
CA ALA A 266 0.31 -30.71 0.80
C ALA A 266 0.12 -31.81 -0.26
N LEU A 267 0.85 -31.76 -1.39
CA LEU A 267 0.79 -32.79 -2.43
C LEU A 267 1.30 -34.18 -1.99
N ALA A 268 2.09 -34.25 -0.92
CA ALA A 268 2.45 -35.52 -0.28
C ALA A 268 1.34 -35.99 0.67
N MET A 269 0.84 -35.10 1.54
CA MET A 269 -0.22 -35.39 2.50
C MET A 269 -1.55 -35.80 1.83
N LEU A 270 -1.91 -35.20 0.69
CA LEU A 270 -3.10 -35.58 -0.09
C LEU A 270 -3.05 -37.02 -0.66
N LYS A 271 -1.88 -37.68 -0.62
CA LYS A 271 -1.72 -39.09 -0.98
C LYS A 271 -1.83 -40.02 0.24
N GLU A 272 -1.82 -39.50 1.47
CA GLU A 272 -2.13 -40.26 2.68
C GLU A 272 -3.65 -40.41 2.78
N SER A 273 -4.17 -41.64 2.70
CA SER A 273 -5.61 -41.95 2.79
C SER A 273 -6.27 -41.29 4.00
N ASP A 274 -5.61 -41.40 5.15
CA ASP A 274 -6.13 -40.96 6.44
C ASP A 274 -6.22 -39.44 6.55
N PHE A 275 -5.36 -38.71 5.82
CA PHE A 275 -5.42 -37.25 5.75
C PHE A 275 -6.54 -36.82 4.80
N SER A 276 -6.60 -37.40 3.60
CA SER A 276 -7.61 -37.08 2.60
C SER A 276 -9.05 -37.42 3.05
N ALA A 277 -9.24 -38.52 3.80
CA ALA A 277 -10.52 -38.90 4.37
C ALA A 277 -11.06 -37.93 5.46
N GLN A 278 -10.20 -37.07 6.03
CA GLN A 278 -10.58 -36.05 7.03
C GLN A 278 -10.80 -34.65 6.43
N LEU A 279 -10.55 -34.47 5.13
CA LEU A 279 -10.73 -33.18 4.45
C LEU A 279 -12.20 -32.91 4.12
N ASN A 280 -12.71 -31.78 4.59
CA ASN A 280 -14.00 -31.20 4.21
C ASN A 280 -13.81 -29.97 3.31
N SER A 281 -14.89 -29.44 2.74
CA SER A 281 -14.89 -28.27 1.83
C SER A 281 -14.02 -27.10 2.32
N CYS A 282 -14.12 -26.77 3.62
CA CYS A 282 -13.37 -25.67 4.23
C CYS A 282 -11.86 -25.95 4.26
N TYR A 283 -11.45 -27.14 4.72
CA TYR A 283 -10.04 -27.53 4.75
C TYR A 283 -9.43 -27.70 3.35
N ILE A 284 -10.21 -28.22 2.38
CA ILE A 284 -9.79 -28.28 0.97
C ILE A 284 -9.55 -26.86 0.45
N SER A 285 -10.48 -25.93 0.68
CA SER A 285 -10.29 -24.53 0.28
C SER A 285 -9.06 -23.90 0.92
N MET A 286 -8.85 -24.08 2.23
CA MET A 286 -7.67 -23.54 2.93
C MET A 286 -6.34 -24.00 2.31
N ILE A 287 -6.25 -25.27 1.86
CA ILE A 287 -5.04 -25.79 1.24
C ILE A 287 -4.89 -25.26 -0.20
N CYS A 288 -5.99 -25.20 -0.95
CA CYS A 288 -5.99 -24.83 -2.36
C CYS A 288 -5.81 -23.32 -2.62
N GLU A 289 -6.26 -22.46 -1.70
CA GLU A 289 -6.35 -21.00 -1.85
C GLU A 289 -5.09 -20.34 -2.44
N LYS A 290 -3.89 -20.72 -1.97
CA LYS A 290 -2.64 -20.05 -2.37
C LYS A 290 -1.91 -20.71 -3.53
N HIS A 291 -2.34 -21.89 -3.95
CA HIS A 291 -1.50 -22.79 -4.75
C HIS A 291 -2.34 -23.57 -5.77
N GLY A 292 -2.49 -23.00 -6.98
CA GLY A 292 -3.25 -23.62 -8.07
C GLY A 292 -2.80 -25.04 -8.45
N SER A 293 -1.52 -25.39 -8.24
CA SER A 293 -1.03 -26.76 -8.42
C SER A 293 -1.65 -27.77 -7.45
N ILE A 294 -1.99 -27.37 -6.22
CA ILE A 294 -2.72 -28.22 -5.28
C ILE A 294 -4.19 -28.30 -5.69
N ALA A 295 -4.80 -27.17 -6.04
CA ALA A 295 -6.17 -27.12 -6.53
C ALA A 295 -6.39 -28.04 -7.75
N LEU A 296 -5.48 -28.02 -8.73
CA LEU A 296 -5.51 -28.95 -9.86
C LEU A 296 -5.36 -30.42 -9.44
N SER A 297 -4.52 -30.72 -8.44
CA SER A 297 -4.38 -32.08 -7.91
C SER A 297 -5.63 -32.56 -7.15
N VAL A 298 -6.35 -31.66 -6.49
CA VAL A 298 -7.64 -31.94 -5.84
C VAL A 298 -8.73 -32.17 -6.89
N LEU A 299 -8.78 -31.34 -7.94
CA LEU A 299 -9.70 -31.48 -9.08
C LEU A 299 -9.42 -32.71 -9.98
N GLN A 300 -8.40 -33.49 -9.66
CA GLN A 300 -8.05 -34.77 -10.29
C GLN A 300 -8.33 -35.98 -9.39
N ASN A 301 -8.84 -35.77 -8.18
CA ASN A 301 -9.14 -36.82 -7.21
C ASN A 301 -10.64 -36.81 -6.90
N ASP A 302 -11.36 -37.82 -7.40
CA ASP A 302 -12.82 -37.90 -7.31
C ASP A 302 -13.33 -37.92 -5.86
N ASP A 303 -12.62 -38.60 -4.94
CA ASP A 303 -13.00 -38.66 -3.51
C ASP A 303 -12.93 -37.27 -2.85
N LEU A 304 -11.89 -36.49 -3.16
CA LEU A 304 -11.75 -35.12 -2.67
C LEU A 304 -12.73 -34.15 -3.36
N LEU A 305 -13.08 -34.42 -4.62
CA LEU A 305 -14.06 -33.65 -5.37
C LEU A 305 -15.48 -33.79 -4.78
N LEU A 306 -15.84 -35.00 -4.33
CA LEU A 306 -17.11 -35.27 -3.63
C LEU A 306 -17.22 -34.52 -2.29
N ASN A 307 -16.09 -34.24 -1.63
CA ASN A 307 -16.03 -33.50 -0.36
C ASN A 307 -15.99 -31.97 -0.53
N LEU A 308 -16.14 -31.44 -1.76
CA LEU A 308 -15.96 -30.02 -2.05
C LEU A 308 -17.27 -29.35 -2.51
N GLU A 309 -17.89 -28.57 -1.61
CA GLU A 309 -19.05 -27.72 -1.96
C GLU A 309 -18.71 -26.67 -3.03
N LEU A 310 -19.66 -26.41 -3.93
CA LEU A 310 -19.51 -25.50 -5.08
C LEU A 310 -19.16 -24.05 -4.70
N SER A 311 -19.60 -23.59 -3.53
CA SER A 311 -19.24 -22.29 -2.95
C SER A 311 -17.73 -22.12 -2.80
N TRP A 312 -17.05 -23.15 -2.31
CA TRP A 312 -15.59 -23.18 -2.15
C TRP A 312 -14.86 -23.42 -3.47
N VAL A 313 -15.45 -24.18 -4.40
CA VAL A 313 -14.94 -24.33 -5.78
C VAL A 313 -14.72 -22.95 -6.43
N CYS A 314 -15.70 -22.05 -6.33
CA CYS A 314 -15.62 -20.69 -6.86
C CYS A 314 -14.54 -19.82 -6.17
N ILE A 315 -14.31 -20.00 -4.87
CA ILE A 315 -13.23 -19.32 -4.13
C ILE A 315 -11.87 -19.81 -4.63
N ILE A 316 -11.67 -21.12 -4.73
CA ILE A 316 -10.44 -21.75 -5.22
C ILE A 316 -10.12 -21.29 -6.66
N ALA A 317 -11.13 -21.20 -7.52
CA ALA A 317 -10.98 -20.73 -8.89
C ALA A 317 -10.56 -19.26 -9.01
N SER A 318 -10.94 -18.41 -8.05
CA SER A 318 -10.67 -16.96 -8.12
C SER A 318 -9.19 -16.62 -8.23
N GLN A 319 -8.30 -17.51 -7.76
CA GLN A 319 -6.87 -17.26 -7.64
C GLN A 319 -6.04 -17.71 -8.85
N ASP A 320 -6.55 -18.61 -9.71
CA ASP A 320 -5.79 -19.16 -10.84
C ASP A 320 -6.71 -19.47 -12.06
N PRO A 321 -6.46 -18.87 -13.24
CA PRO A 321 -7.28 -19.11 -14.43
C PRO A 321 -7.19 -20.55 -14.98
N HIS A 322 -6.11 -21.30 -14.72
CA HIS A 322 -6.04 -22.71 -15.09
C HIS A 322 -6.97 -23.57 -14.24
N VAL A 323 -7.05 -23.26 -12.94
CA VAL A 323 -7.97 -23.88 -11.99
C VAL A 323 -9.42 -23.54 -12.36
N ALA A 324 -9.71 -22.25 -12.61
CA ALA A 324 -11.03 -21.81 -13.06
C ALA A 324 -11.48 -22.49 -14.36
N ARG A 325 -10.56 -22.67 -15.34
CA ARG A 325 -10.85 -23.43 -16.57
C ARG A 325 -11.18 -24.89 -16.25
N LYS A 326 -10.37 -25.56 -15.42
CA LYS A 326 -10.62 -26.96 -15.05
C LYS A 326 -11.95 -27.15 -14.33
N ILE A 327 -12.36 -26.15 -13.55
CA ILE A 327 -13.67 -26.10 -12.90
C ILE A 327 -14.81 -25.94 -13.91
N LEU A 328 -14.68 -25.05 -14.90
CA LEU A 328 -15.66 -24.96 -16.00
C LEU A 328 -15.82 -26.29 -16.74
N GLU A 329 -14.73 -27.00 -17.01
CA GLU A 329 -14.77 -28.32 -17.67
C GLU A 329 -15.48 -29.37 -16.79
N THR A 330 -15.09 -29.47 -15.52
CA THR A 330 -15.54 -30.51 -14.58
C THR A 330 -16.98 -30.31 -14.11
N PHE A 331 -17.38 -29.05 -13.86
CA PHE A 331 -18.68 -28.71 -13.26
C PHE A 331 -19.65 -28.01 -14.23
N HIS A 332 -19.43 -28.11 -15.54
CA HIS A 332 -20.22 -27.40 -16.56
C HIS A 332 -21.76 -27.53 -16.38
N SER A 333 -22.23 -28.71 -15.99
CA SER A 333 -23.65 -29.00 -15.78
C SER A 333 -24.19 -28.35 -14.49
N THR A 334 -23.44 -28.38 -13.39
CA THR A 334 -23.89 -27.94 -12.05
C THR A 334 -23.70 -26.45 -11.79
N LEU A 335 -22.74 -25.79 -12.44
CA LEU A 335 -22.48 -24.36 -12.25
C LEU A 335 -23.72 -23.51 -12.56
N THR A 336 -24.08 -22.61 -11.64
CA THR A 336 -25.16 -21.64 -11.82
C THR A 336 -24.69 -20.41 -12.59
N GLY A 337 -25.62 -19.52 -12.95
CA GLY A 337 -25.26 -18.24 -13.57
C GLY A 337 -24.44 -17.32 -12.65
N ASP A 338 -24.66 -17.38 -11.33
CA ASP A 338 -23.85 -16.66 -10.35
C ASP A 338 -22.42 -17.21 -10.26
N ASP A 339 -22.27 -18.54 -10.26
CA ASP A 339 -20.95 -19.18 -10.28
C ASP A 339 -20.16 -18.78 -11.52
N LEU A 340 -20.79 -18.86 -12.70
CA LEU A 340 -20.20 -18.43 -13.97
C LEU A 340 -19.83 -16.93 -13.94
N ALA A 341 -20.69 -16.07 -13.40
CA ALA A 341 -20.41 -14.65 -13.25
C ALA A 341 -19.19 -14.40 -12.36
N ASN A 342 -19.10 -15.10 -11.22
CA ASN A 342 -18.00 -14.96 -10.26
C ASN A 342 -16.67 -15.49 -10.84
N LEU A 343 -16.70 -16.63 -11.53
CA LEU A 343 -15.54 -17.23 -12.21
C LEU A 343 -14.99 -16.31 -13.32
N GLY A 344 -15.87 -15.75 -14.14
CA GLY A 344 -15.45 -14.88 -15.24
C GLY A 344 -15.03 -13.47 -14.79
N HIS A 345 -15.64 -12.92 -13.74
CA HIS A 345 -15.33 -11.58 -13.23
C HIS A 345 -13.84 -11.42 -12.85
N GLN A 346 -13.23 -12.46 -12.28
CA GLN A 346 -11.82 -12.43 -11.86
C GLN A 346 -10.83 -12.59 -13.04
N HIS A 347 -11.22 -13.30 -14.09
CA HIS A 347 -10.30 -13.73 -15.15
C HIS A 347 -10.85 -13.48 -16.55
N PHE A 348 -10.30 -12.49 -17.26
CA PHE A 348 -10.70 -12.15 -18.64
C PHE A 348 -10.78 -13.35 -19.60
N GLY A 349 -9.80 -14.26 -19.54
CA GLY A 349 -9.80 -15.47 -20.37
C GLY A 349 -10.93 -16.45 -20.02
N ILE A 350 -11.39 -16.45 -18.77
CA ILE A 350 -12.51 -17.27 -18.30
C ILE A 350 -13.84 -16.62 -18.69
N ALA A 351 -13.99 -15.30 -18.52
CA ALA A 351 -15.15 -14.58 -19.04
C ALA A 351 -15.35 -14.83 -20.55
N LYS A 352 -14.27 -14.83 -21.35
CA LYS A 352 -14.33 -15.22 -22.75
C LYS A 352 -14.72 -16.68 -22.99
N LEU A 353 -14.22 -17.64 -22.22
CA LEU A 353 -14.64 -19.04 -22.38
C LEU A 353 -16.12 -19.23 -22.02
N ILE A 354 -16.61 -18.52 -21.01
CA ILE A 354 -18.01 -18.48 -20.60
C ILE A 354 -18.88 -17.86 -21.72
N LEU A 355 -18.49 -16.70 -22.24
CA LEU A 355 -19.20 -16.05 -23.34
C LEU A 355 -19.05 -16.74 -24.70
N ASN A 356 -18.12 -17.67 -24.90
CA ASN A 356 -18.04 -18.46 -26.15
C ASN A 356 -18.76 -19.81 -26.07
N ASN A 357 -19.34 -20.18 -24.91
CA ASN A 357 -20.09 -21.42 -24.74
C ASN A 357 -21.61 -21.15 -24.65
N ALA A 358 -22.38 -21.72 -25.57
CA ALA A 358 -23.84 -21.53 -25.63
C ALA A 358 -24.57 -22.00 -24.35
N GLN A 359 -24.19 -23.16 -23.78
CA GLN A 359 -24.80 -23.68 -22.55
C GLN A 359 -24.54 -22.78 -21.34
N PHE A 360 -23.37 -22.14 -21.30
CA PHE A 360 -23.07 -21.14 -20.27
C PHE A 360 -23.83 -19.84 -20.51
N ARG A 361 -23.92 -19.34 -21.76
CA ARG A 361 -24.78 -18.19 -22.10
C ARG A 361 -26.23 -18.37 -21.69
N GLU A 362 -26.82 -19.56 -21.86
CA GLU A 362 -28.20 -19.84 -21.45
C GLU A 362 -28.44 -19.67 -19.95
N LYS A 363 -27.43 -19.93 -19.11
CA LYS A 363 -27.46 -19.74 -17.65
C LYS A 363 -27.28 -18.26 -17.21
N LEU A 364 -26.86 -17.36 -18.10
CA LEU A 364 -26.59 -15.96 -17.78
C LEU A 364 -27.85 -15.08 -17.92
N LYS A 365 -28.20 -14.40 -16.81
CA LYS A 365 -29.20 -13.33 -16.74
C LYS A 365 -28.50 -11.97 -16.83
N GLY A 366 -29.28 -10.89 -16.87
CA GLY A 366 -28.76 -9.52 -16.88
C GLY A 366 -27.72 -9.25 -15.79
N GLU A 367 -28.04 -9.54 -14.53
CA GLU A 367 -27.15 -9.33 -13.38
C GLU A 367 -25.80 -10.06 -13.53
N HIS A 368 -25.81 -11.29 -14.09
CA HIS A 368 -24.61 -12.09 -14.36
C HIS A 368 -23.76 -11.44 -15.47
N LEU A 369 -24.40 -10.99 -16.55
CA LEU A 369 -23.74 -10.29 -17.66
C LEU A 369 -23.16 -8.94 -17.23
N ALA A 370 -23.88 -8.18 -16.40
CA ALA A 370 -23.40 -6.93 -15.83
C ALA A 370 -22.15 -7.15 -14.98
N ARG A 371 -22.14 -8.19 -14.13
CA ARG A 371 -20.98 -8.58 -13.29
C ARG A 371 -19.78 -9.01 -14.13
N LEU A 372 -19.99 -9.72 -15.24
CA LEU A 372 -18.91 -10.09 -16.18
C LEU A 372 -18.36 -8.86 -16.93
N GLY A 373 -19.23 -8.00 -17.44
CA GLY A 373 -18.84 -6.84 -18.24
C GLY A 373 -18.17 -5.73 -17.42
N CYS A 374 -18.61 -5.48 -16.18
CA CYS A 374 -18.07 -4.37 -15.37
C CYS A 374 -16.61 -4.57 -14.92
N ALA A 375 -16.08 -5.80 -14.98
CA ALA A 375 -14.67 -6.08 -14.74
C ALA A 375 -13.76 -5.73 -15.93
N ASN A 376 -14.27 -5.75 -17.16
CA ASN A 376 -13.42 -5.65 -18.35
C ASN A 376 -14.14 -5.08 -19.58
N LEU A 377 -13.62 -3.98 -20.14
CA LEU A 377 -14.21 -3.29 -21.28
C LEU A 377 -14.37 -4.16 -22.53
N ALA A 378 -13.48 -5.12 -22.78
CA ALA A 378 -13.60 -6.01 -23.93
C ALA A 378 -14.73 -7.04 -23.74
N ILE A 379 -15.00 -7.46 -22.50
CA ILE A 379 -16.15 -8.31 -22.15
C ILE A 379 -17.45 -7.49 -22.22
N ALA A 380 -17.48 -6.27 -21.68
CA ALA A 380 -18.63 -5.37 -21.83
C ALA A 380 -18.97 -5.11 -23.31
N ARG A 381 -17.96 -4.88 -24.15
CA ARG A 381 -18.11 -4.74 -25.61
C ARG A 381 -18.68 -6.00 -26.26
N GLU A 382 -18.21 -7.18 -25.87
CA GLU A 382 -18.71 -8.47 -26.40
C GLU A 382 -20.19 -8.67 -26.05
N ILE A 383 -20.60 -8.32 -24.83
CA ILE A 383 -21.99 -8.38 -24.36
C ILE A 383 -22.87 -7.34 -25.08
N LEU A 384 -22.42 -6.09 -25.21
CA LEU A 384 -23.18 -4.99 -25.82
C LEU A 384 -23.32 -5.11 -27.34
N ASN A 385 -22.43 -5.84 -28.00
CA ASN A 385 -22.49 -6.10 -29.45
C ASN A 385 -23.34 -7.34 -29.81
N ASP A 386 -23.61 -8.24 -28.86
CA ASP A 386 -24.45 -9.43 -29.06
C ASP A 386 -25.90 -9.12 -28.66
N GLU A 387 -26.79 -9.02 -29.64
CA GLU A 387 -28.20 -8.67 -29.42
C GLU A 387 -28.91 -9.58 -28.40
N ASN A 388 -28.61 -10.89 -28.41
CA ASN A 388 -29.28 -11.86 -27.53
C ASN A 388 -28.81 -11.76 -26.07
N LEU A 389 -27.60 -11.25 -25.84
CA LEU A 389 -27.09 -10.94 -24.50
C LEU A 389 -27.52 -9.56 -24.06
N ARG A 390 -27.46 -8.58 -24.96
CA ARG A 390 -27.89 -7.19 -24.75
C ARG A 390 -29.34 -7.08 -24.30
N GLN A 391 -30.27 -7.81 -24.94
CA GLN A 391 -31.70 -7.83 -24.58
C GLN A 391 -31.97 -8.34 -23.16
N ARG A 392 -31.00 -8.96 -22.47
CA ARG A 392 -31.14 -9.44 -21.09
C ARG A 392 -30.72 -8.41 -20.05
N LEU A 393 -30.12 -7.29 -20.45
CA LEU A 393 -29.70 -6.21 -19.57
C LEU A 393 -30.88 -5.30 -19.26
N GLY A 394 -31.24 -5.17 -18.00
CA GLY A 394 -32.16 -4.13 -17.53
C GLY A 394 -31.46 -2.81 -17.25
N ARG A 395 -32.23 -1.83 -16.78
CA ARG A 395 -31.74 -0.49 -16.40
C ARG A 395 -30.63 -0.56 -15.36
N LEU A 396 -30.78 -1.40 -14.32
CA LEU A 396 -29.79 -1.54 -13.23
C LEU A 396 -28.47 -2.14 -13.74
N GLU A 397 -28.56 -3.15 -14.62
CA GLU A 397 -27.42 -3.80 -15.24
C GLU A 397 -26.60 -2.83 -16.09
N LEU A 398 -27.26 -1.94 -16.84
CA LEU A 398 -26.60 -0.90 -17.62
C LEU A 398 -25.87 0.10 -16.72
N ILE A 399 -26.47 0.51 -15.59
CA ILE A 399 -25.83 1.39 -14.60
C ILE A 399 -24.57 0.74 -13.99
N ILE A 400 -24.58 -0.59 -13.78
CA ILE A 400 -23.42 -1.37 -13.33
C ILE A 400 -22.32 -1.40 -14.40
N LEU A 401 -22.67 -1.57 -15.69
CA LEU A 401 -21.71 -1.50 -16.79
C LEU A 401 -21.11 -0.08 -16.96
N CYS A 402 -21.89 0.97 -16.68
CA CYS A 402 -21.44 2.37 -16.69
C CYS A 402 -20.41 2.72 -15.59
N ASN A 403 -19.93 1.74 -14.81
CA ASN A 403 -18.70 1.89 -14.01
C ASN A 403 -17.43 1.92 -14.90
N LEU A 404 -17.50 1.44 -16.14
CA LEU A 404 -16.40 1.51 -17.10
C LEU A 404 -16.67 2.63 -18.13
N PRO A 405 -15.86 3.71 -18.19
CA PRO A 405 -16.11 4.86 -19.07
C PRO A 405 -16.32 4.49 -20.55
N GLY A 406 -15.55 3.51 -21.05
CA GLY A 406 -15.69 3.02 -22.42
C GLY A 406 -16.99 2.24 -22.66
N ALA A 407 -17.53 1.55 -21.66
CA ALA A 407 -18.83 0.88 -21.76
C ALA A 407 -19.97 1.89 -21.68
N THR A 408 -19.83 2.94 -20.85
CA THR A 408 -20.78 4.05 -20.77
C THR A 408 -20.98 4.72 -22.13
N ILE A 409 -19.88 5.06 -22.84
CA ILE A 409 -19.96 5.64 -24.19
C ILE A 409 -20.72 4.71 -25.14
N MET A 410 -20.41 3.41 -25.14
CA MET A 410 -21.12 2.43 -25.97
C MET A 410 -22.61 2.33 -25.65
N ILE A 411 -23.01 2.39 -24.37
CA ILE A 411 -24.42 2.38 -23.94
C ILE A 411 -25.15 3.65 -24.41
N LEU A 412 -24.50 4.82 -24.34
CA LEU A 412 -25.03 6.09 -24.84
C LEU A 412 -25.09 6.18 -26.39
N ASP A 413 -24.33 5.32 -27.07
CA ASP A 413 -24.32 5.22 -28.54
C ASP A 413 -25.35 4.23 -29.10
N ILE A 414 -25.87 3.31 -28.29
CA ILE A 414 -26.95 2.37 -28.68
C ILE A 414 -28.30 2.99 -28.27
N PRO A 415 -29.14 3.47 -29.21
CA PRO A 415 -30.34 4.25 -28.88
C PRO A 415 -31.34 3.51 -28.00
N GLU A 416 -31.49 2.21 -28.20
CA GLU A 416 -32.39 1.34 -27.43
C GLU A 416 -31.98 1.32 -25.96
N LEU A 417 -30.67 1.19 -25.67
CA LEU A 417 -30.15 1.18 -24.31
C LEU A 417 -30.17 2.56 -23.67
N PHE A 418 -29.77 3.61 -24.40
CA PHE A 418 -29.82 4.99 -23.89
C PHE A 418 -31.23 5.41 -23.47
N ASN A 419 -32.27 4.92 -24.17
CA ASN A 419 -33.66 5.21 -23.85
C ASN A 419 -34.21 4.42 -22.63
N THR A 420 -33.47 3.45 -22.09
CA THR A 420 -33.83 2.80 -20.81
C THR A 420 -33.32 3.54 -19.57
N LEU A 421 -32.38 4.48 -19.75
CA LEU A 421 -31.82 5.29 -18.66
C LEU A 421 -32.70 6.51 -18.38
N THR A 422 -32.94 6.81 -17.10
CA THR A 422 -33.63 8.04 -16.67
C THR A 422 -32.65 9.20 -16.44
N GLU A 423 -33.18 10.41 -16.25
CA GLU A 423 -32.36 11.58 -15.89
C GLU A 423 -31.56 11.33 -14.60
N ASP A 424 -32.17 10.74 -13.57
CA ASP A 424 -31.47 10.33 -12.33
C ASP A 424 -30.27 9.39 -12.60
N ASP A 425 -30.39 8.47 -13.56
CA ASP A 425 -29.28 7.56 -13.91
C ASP A 425 -28.15 8.31 -14.59
N LEU A 426 -28.48 9.25 -15.48
CA LEU A 426 -27.50 10.08 -16.18
C LEU A 426 -26.77 11.01 -15.21
N ASP A 427 -27.48 11.60 -14.24
CA ASP A 427 -26.85 12.41 -13.19
C ASP A 427 -26.01 11.56 -12.23
N TYR A 428 -26.45 10.34 -11.88
CA TYR A 428 -25.62 9.39 -11.15
C TYR A 428 -24.36 9.00 -11.95
N ILE A 429 -24.45 8.76 -13.26
CA ILE A 429 -23.30 8.48 -14.11
C ILE A 429 -22.35 9.70 -14.18
N ARG A 430 -22.89 10.92 -14.31
CA ARG A 430 -22.09 12.17 -14.32
C ARG A 430 -21.37 12.41 -13.00
N SER A 431 -21.95 12.00 -11.88
CA SER A 431 -21.35 12.12 -10.54
C SER A 431 -20.06 11.31 -10.35
N LYS A 432 -19.74 10.36 -11.26
CA LYS A 432 -18.51 9.56 -11.25
C LYS A 432 -17.29 10.29 -11.83
N ASP A 433 -17.46 11.54 -12.26
CA ASP A 433 -16.42 12.45 -12.75
C ASP A 433 -15.53 11.87 -13.87
N PHE A 434 -16.19 11.42 -14.95
CA PHE A 434 -15.53 10.99 -16.18
C PHE A 434 -15.71 12.07 -17.27
N PRO A 435 -14.71 12.94 -17.54
CA PRO A 435 -14.91 14.12 -18.41
C PRO A 435 -15.46 13.79 -19.80
N LEU A 436 -14.88 12.79 -20.48
CA LEU A 436 -15.33 12.34 -21.81
C LEU A 436 -16.76 11.80 -21.82
N VAL A 437 -17.22 11.20 -20.71
CA VAL A 437 -18.60 10.71 -20.57
C VAL A 437 -19.55 11.88 -20.35
N ASN A 438 -19.16 12.87 -19.55
CA ASN A 438 -19.97 14.06 -19.30
C ASN A 438 -20.24 14.85 -20.59
N ASP A 439 -19.20 15.08 -21.39
CA ASP A 439 -19.33 15.75 -22.70
C ASP A 439 -20.23 14.95 -23.66
N HIS A 440 -20.11 13.62 -23.67
CA HIS A 440 -20.93 12.74 -24.51
C HIS A 440 -22.41 12.74 -24.06
N ILE A 441 -22.69 12.69 -22.76
CA ILE A 441 -24.06 12.82 -22.21
C ILE A 441 -24.67 14.16 -22.61
N LEU A 442 -23.94 15.27 -22.44
CA LEU A 442 -24.42 16.61 -22.82
C LEU A 442 -24.71 16.70 -24.32
N SER A 443 -23.86 16.11 -25.17
CA SER A 443 -24.08 16.03 -26.62
C SER A 443 -25.36 15.27 -26.97
N LYS A 444 -25.59 14.09 -26.36
CA LYS A 444 -26.79 13.26 -26.58
C LYS A 444 -28.07 13.93 -26.08
N LEU A 445 -28.02 14.59 -24.92
CA LEU A 445 -29.15 15.34 -24.37
C LEU A 445 -29.49 16.57 -25.22
N ALA A 446 -28.49 17.31 -25.70
CA ALA A 446 -28.72 18.40 -26.64
C ALA A 446 -29.44 17.92 -27.91
N GLY A 447 -29.05 16.77 -28.46
CA GLY A 447 -29.76 16.13 -29.59
C GLY A 447 -31.24 15.81 -29.30
N LYS A 448 -31.55 15.29 -28.11
CA LYS A 448 -32.95 15.04 -27.68
C LYS A 448 -33.76 16.34 -27.56
N VAL A 449 -33.18 17.40 -26.99
CA VAL A 449 -33.86 18.71 -26.81
C VAL A 449 -34.07 19.44 -28.14
N PHE A 450 -33.12 19.35 -29.08
CA PHE A 450 -33.27 19.97 -30.39
C PHE A 450 -34.37 19.30 -31.24
N LEU A 451 -34.49 17.97 -31.20
CA LEU A 451 -35.58 17.27 -31.89
C LEU A 451 -36.94 17.68 -31.34
N THR A 452 -37.16 17.64 -30.01
CA THR A 452 -38.46 18.02 -29.45
C THR A 452 -38.79 19.49 -29.67
N TYR A 453 -37.83 20.41 -29.55
CA TYR A 453 -38.08 21.85 -29.72
C TYR A 453 -38.25 22.25 -31.19
N GLU A 454 -37.45 21.73 -32.13
CA GLU A 454 -37.63 22.02 -33.56
C GLU A 454 -38.85 21.31 -34.15
N GLU A 455 -39.16 20.06 -33.77
CA GLU A 455 -40.37 19.38 -34.24
C GLU A 455 -41.63 20.05 -33.69
N GLU A 456 -41.65 20.47 -32.41
CA GLU A 456 -42.78 21.21 -31.85
C GLU A 456 -42.90 22.62 -32.45
N ARG A 457 -41.77 23.29 -32.76
CA ARG A 457 -41.74 24.59 -33.46
C ARG A 457 -42.16 24.48 -34.92
N LEU A 458 -41.74 23.44 -35.64
CA LEU A 458 -42.14 23.14 -37.02
C LEU A 458 -43.60 22.73 -37.07
N MET A 459 -44.10 21.93 -36.12
CA MET A 459 -45.52 21.61 -35.97
C MET A 459 -46.34 22.87 -35.65
N LYS A 460 -45.89 23.73 -34.75
CA LYS A 460 -46.54 25.04 -34.47
C LYS A 460 -46.55 25.93 -35.73
N HIS A 461 -45.47 25.98 -36.50
CA HIS A 461 -45.43 26.71 -37.78
C HIS A 461 -46.34 26.09 -38.85
N LEU A 462 -46.27 24.78 -39.09
CA LEU A 462 -47.13 24.05 -40.03
C LEU A 462 -48.62 24.21 -39.68
N VAL A 463 -49.00 24.08 -38.41
CA VAL A 463 -50.38 24.33 -37.96
C VAL A 463 -50.76 25.79 -38.24
N THR A 464 -49.92 26.76 -37.85
CA THR A 464 -50.18 28.19 -38.08
C THR A 464 -50.32 28.53 -39.56
N ASP A 465 -49.48 27.94 -40.42
CA ASP A 465 -49.45 28.23 -41.84
C ASP A 465 -50.56 27.47 -42.61
N VAL A 466 -50.97 26.28 -42.17
CA VAL A 466 -52.21 25.61 -42.65
C VAL A 466 -53.45 26.46 -42.31
N TYR A 467 -53.52 27.04 -41.11
CA TYR A 467 -54.62 27.96 -40.75
C TYR A 467 -54.58 29.26 -41.58
N LYS A 468 -53.40 29.83 -41.85
CA LYS A 468 -53.26 30.99 -42.77
C LYS A 468 -53.67 30.63 -44.20
N PHE A 469 -53.24 29.48 -44.72
CA PHE A 469 -53.57 29.05 -46.09
C PHE A 469 -55.09 28.89 -46.26
N LYS A 470 -55.76 28.27 -45.28
CA LYS A 470 -57.23 28.15 -45.25
C LYS A 470 -57.92 29.52 -45.18
N GLY A 471 -57.36 30.47 -44.43
CA GLY A 471 -57.81 31.87 -44.41
C GLY A 471 -57.67 32.58 -45.76
N ILE A 472 -56.53 32.42 -46.43
CA ILE A 472 -56.24 33.02 -47.74
C ILE A 472 -57.15 32.43 -48.82
N CYS A 473 -57.34 31.10 -48.86
CA CYS A 473 -58.28 30.46 -49.79
C CYS A 473 -59.71 30.99 -49.63
N ASN A 474 -60.19 31.15 -48.38
CA ASN A 474 -61.51 31.73 -48.11
C ASN A 474 -61.61 33.20 -48.55
N LEU A 475 -60.54 33.99 -48.39
CA LEU A 475 -60.51 35.39 -48.81
C LEU A 475 -60.50 35.51 -50.34
N VAL A 476 -59.67 34.72 -51.04
CA VAL A 476 -59.62 34.67 -52.51
C VAL A 476 -60.97 34.22 -53.08
N GLN A 477 -61.59 33.18 -52.53
CA GLN A 477 -62.93 32.74 -52.94
C GLN A 477 -63.97 33.85 -52.76
N LYS A 478 -63.89 34.64 -51.68
CA LYS A 478 -64.80 35.77 -51.43
C LYS A 478 -64.57 36.93 -52.40
N VAL A 479 -63.32 37.28 -52.71
CA VAL A 479 -62.98 38.32 -53.69
C VAL A 479 -63.47 37.91 -55.09
N LEU A 480 -63.16 36.68 -55.53
CA LEU A 480 -63.61 36.16 -56.83
C LEU A 480 -65.14 36.14 -56.94
N ASN A 481 -65.85 35.80 -55.86
CA ASN A 481 -67.32 35.84 -55.84
C ASN A 481 -67.88 37.28 -55.92
N GLU A 482 -67.26 38.27 -55.27
CA GLU A 482 -67.69 39.67 -55.36
C GLU A 482 -67.32 40.31 -56.71
N GLU A 483 -66.15 40.02 -57.27
CA GLU A 483 -65.80 40.44 -58.63
C GLU A 483 -66.72 39.80 -59.67
N ALA A 484 -67.04 38.51 -59.55
CA ALA A 484 -68.02 37.86 -60.41
C ALA A 484 -69.39 38.56 -60.32
N LYS A 485 -69.89 38.86 -59.11
CA LYS A 485 -71.13 39.64 -58.93
C LYS A 485 -71.05 41.02 -59.60
N GLN A 486 -69.95 41.74 -59.46
CA GLN A 486 -69.77 43.05 -60.09
C GLN A 486 -69.73 42.95 -61.63
N ILE A 487 -69.06 41.94 -62.18
CA ILE A 487 -69.02 41.66 -63.61
C ILE A 487 -70.44 41.32 -64.12
N PHE A 488 -71.18 40.44 -63.45
CA PHE A 488 -72.57 40.13 -63.79
C PHE A 488 -73.49 41.35 -63.68
N ALA A 489 -73.37 42.15 -62.63
CA ALA A 489 -74.16 43.38 -62.45
C ALA A 489 -73.84 44.45 -63.51
N LYS A 490 -72.59 44.53 -63.98
CA LYS A 490 -72.16 45.44 -65.04
C LYS A 490 -72.62 44.94 -66.42
N LYS A 491 -72.61 43.62 -66.65
CA LYS A 491 -73.10 42.98 -67.88
C LYS A 491 -74.63 42.92 -67.98
N ALA A 492 -75.36 43.14 -66.88
CA ALA A 492 -76.82 43.32 -66.85
C ALA A 492 -77.27 44.79 -67.01
N ARG A 493 -76.33 45.72 -67.21
CA ARG A 493 -76.56 47.16 -67.46
C ARG A 493 -76.14 47.60 -68.88
N ILE A 494 -75.79 46.63 -69.72
CA ILE A 494 -75.48 46.75 -71.15
C ILE A 494 -76.45 45.83 -71.88
#